data_AF-A0A8I1DSL5-F1
#
_entry.id   AF-A0A8I1DSL5-F1
#
_cell.length_a   1.000
_cell.length_b   1.000
_cell.length_c   1.000
_cell.angle_alpha   90.00
_cell.angle_beta   90.00
_cell.angle_gamma   90.00
#
_symmetry.space_group_name_H-M   'P 1'
#
loop_
_entity.id
_entity.type
_entity.pdbx_description
1 polymer ?
#
loop_
_entity_poly.entity_id
_entity_poly.type
_entity_poly.pdbx_seq_one_letter_code
_entity_poly.pdbx_strand_id
1 'polypeptide(L)'
;MKRDDIVDEMKRDFRGEGVGKPRKYVGGLLPAFCDFLLELDVAGKGYHSLEDLLKDYPQITDGVSTLTVSLPTGGQKTIRPAYERYHRFYITEKHRLDYPRSQPYATGKWSDYRRWLDALVSMTRVDLEWISQATVSFVLGELKDQSFDPSSVRVEPPIFKWLLESFDFGARAKGEPTGAAYQAMVFGYIRADAPHLQIEARKARAGSARTMGIGDIDAWEGDRLVISAEVKHFKVGLSDVSDFTHFAANVTERGALGHIIAEDFVDGVRPEIEALGLNALSRQDILRIVSLWDPLKQRAALNAFQWVVVHKEQNSGLIERVEGFLDSVDYS
;
A
#
# COMPACT_ATOMS: atom_id res chain seq x y z
N MET A 1 29.83 -26.20 29.77
CA MET A 1 28.38 -25.99 30.04
C MET A 1 27.64 -27.20 29.48
N LYS A 2 26.57 -27.66 30.13
CA LYS A 2 25.70 -28.70 29.54
C LYS A 2 24.72 -28.04 28.54
N ARG A 3 24.11 -28.85 27.66
CA ARG A 3 23.17 -28.37 26.64
C ARG A 3 21.98 -27.60 27.23
N ASP A 4 21.44 -28.06 28.37
CA ASP A 4 20.32 -27.42 29.07
C ASP A 4 20.72 -26.05 29.61
N ASP A 5 21.93 -25.93 30.19
CA ASP A 5 22.46 -24.67 30.74
C ASP A 5 22.53 -23.58 29.66
N ILE A 6 22.94 -23.94 28.44
CA ILE A 6 23.03 -23.01 27.31
C ILE A 6 21.66 -22.50 26.91
N VAL A 7 20.68 -23.40 26.79
CA VAL A 7 19.30 -23.03 26.42
C VAL A 7 18.67 -22.15 27.51
N ASP A 8 18.86 -22.46 28.79
CA ASP A 8 18.30 -21.65 29.88
C ASP A 8 18.95 -20.28 29.98
N GLU A 9 20.25 -20.18 29.70
CA GLU A 9 20.89 -18.88 29.59
C GLU A 9 20.38 -18.06 28.39
N MET A 10 20.17 -18.70 27.24
CA MET A 10 19.55 -18.07 26.08
C MET A 10 18.15 -17.55 26.41
N LYS A 11 17.31 -18.32 27.12
CA LYS A 11 15.98 -17.88 27.56
C LYS A 11 16.05 -16.65 28.46
N ARG A 12 16.97 -16.65 29.44
CA ARG A 12 17.18 -15.50 30.34
C ARG A 12 17.57 -14.26 29.54
N ASP A 13 18.52 -14.39 28.63
CA ASP A 13 18.95 -13.30 27.74
C ASP A 13 17.82 -12.79 26.84
N PHE A 14 17.04 -13.71 26.28
CA PHE A 14 15.90 -13.40 25.42
C PHE A 14 14.86 -12.55 26.16
N ARG A 15 14.56 -12.90 27.41
CA ARG A 15 13.60 -12.20 28.29
C ARG A 15 14.18 -10.96 28.98
N GLY A 16 15.51 -10.83 29.04
CA GLY A 16 16.17 -9.78 29.80
C GLY A 16 16.22 -10.06 31.31
N GLU A 17 16.17 -11.33 31.71
CA GLU A 17 16.29 -11.77 33.10
C GLU A 17 17.79 -11.71 33.53
N GLY A 18 18.31 -10.49 33.74
CA GLY A 18 19.70 -10.19 34.08
C GLY A 18 19.98 -8.68 34.26
N VAL A 19 21.24 -8.24 34.10
CA VAL A 19 21.66 -6.81 34.26
C VAL A 19 21.44 -5.99 32.97
N GLY A 20 20.75 -6.52 31.97
CA GLY A 20 20.66 -5.94 30.62
C GLY A 20 19.26 -5.90 30.04
N LYS A 21 19.11 -5.17 28.93
CA LYS A 21 17.88 -5.15 28.13
C LYS A 21 17.62 -6.51 27.49
N PRO A 22 16.36 -6.90 27.21
CA PRO A 22 16.04 -8.13 26.50
C PRO A 22 16.75 -8.23 25.16
N ARG A 23 17.44 -9.35 24.92
CA ARG A 23 18.22 -9.62 23.70
C ARG A 23 17.53 -10.67 22.84
N LYS A 24 16.33 -10.39 22.33
CA LYS A 24 15.52 -11.35 21.55
C LYS A 24 16.25 -12.02 20.38
N TYR A 25 17.25 -11.36 19.79
CA TYR A 25 18.04 -11.91 18.69
C TYR A 25 18.79 -13.21 19.07
N VAL A 26 19.04 -13.48 20.36
CA VAL A 26 19.68 -14.73 20.80
C VAL A 26 18.89 -15.97 20.41
N GLY A 27 17.56 -15.86 20.29
CA GLY A 27 16.68 -16.95 19.86
C GLY A 27 16.89 -17.38 18.40
N GLY A 28 17.66 -16.64 17.62
CA GLY A 28 18.12 -17.02 16.28
C GLY A 28 19.63 -17.19 16.21
N LEU A 29 20.37 -16.51 17.08
CA LEU A 29 21.83 -16.60 17.14
C LEU A 29 22.31 -17.95 17.67
N LEU A 30 21.71 -18.46 18.76
CA LEU A 30 22.08 -19.76 19.32
C LEU A 30 21.86 -20.93 18.33
N PRO A 31 20.68 -21.08 17.70
CA PRO A 31 20.49 -22.16 16.72
C PRO A 31 21.34 -21.92 15.45
N ALA A 32 21.67 -20.66 15.11
CA ALA A 32 22.63 -20.38 14.04
C ALA A 32 24.06 -20.83 14.37
N PHE A 33 24.50 -20.77 15.63
CA PHE A 33 25.78 -21.37 16.05
C PHE A 33 25.79 -22.88 15.87
N CYS A 34 24.70 -23.55 16.25
CA CYS A 34 24.55 -24.99 16.10
C CYS A 34 24.61 -25.39 14.62
N ASP A 35 23.81 -24.73 13.77
CA ASP A 35 23.83 -24.94 12.32
C ASP A 35 25.21 -24.68 11.71
N PHE A 36 25.89 -23.61 12.12
CA PHE A 36 27.22 -23.29 11.64
C PHE A 36 28.22 -24.43 11.92
N LEU A 37 28.21 -25.00 13.12
CA LEU A 37 29.07 -26.13 13.49
C LEU A 37 28.67 -27.44 12.79
N LEU A 38 27.37 -27.68 12.62
CA LEU A 38 26.86 -28.83 11.88
C LEU A 38 27.22 -28.77 10.39
N GLU A 39 27.17 -27.58 9.80
CA GLU A 39 27.53 -27.34 8.40
C GLU A 39 29.04 -27.35 8.14
N LEU A 40 29.86 -27.08 9.15
CA LEU A 40 31.31 -27.33 9.11
C LEU A 40 31.65 -28.82 9.32
N ASP A 41 30.66 -29.64 9.68
CA ASP A 41 30.83 -31.05 10.00
C ASP A 41 31.86 -31.29 11.13
N VAL A 42 31.88 -30.46 12.18
CA VAL A 42 32.88 -30.55 13.26
C VAL A 42 32.37 -31.20 14.55
N ALA A 43 31.05 -31.46 14.62
CA ALA A 43 30.42 -32.05 15.78
C ALA A 43 31.00 -33.44 16.11
N GLY A 44 31.49 -33.62 17.34
CA GLY A 44 32.10 -34.86 17.79
C GLY A 44 33.49 -35.18 17.21
N LYS A 45 34.15 -34.25 16.49
CA LYS A 45 35.50 -34.44 15.93
C LYS A 45 36.64 -34.17 16.93
N GLY A 46 36.32 -33.94 18.20
CA GLY A 46 37.32 -33.86 19.27
C GLY A 46 37.81 -32.45 19.61
N TYR A 47 37.20 -31.39 19.08
CA TYR A 47 37.52 -30.01 19.49
C TYR A 47 37.08 -29.74 20.94
N HIS A 48 37.97 -29.14 21.72
CA HIS A 48 37.72 -28.87 23.14
C HIS A 48 37.38 -27.41 23.46
N SER A 49 37.64 -26.48 22.53
CA SER A 49 37.33 -25.06 22.66
C SER A 49 37.20 -24.39 21.29
N LEU A 50 36.62 -23.19 21.24
CA LEU A 50 36.52 -22.42 20.00
C LEU A 50 37.92 -22.12 19.44
N GLU A 51 38.88 -21.81 20.31
CA GLU A 51 40.27 -21.60 19.92
C GLU A 51 40.88 -22.83 19.22
N ASP A 52 40.56 -24.03 19.70
CA ASP A 52 41.02 -25.27 19.08
C ASP A 52 40.43 -25.48 17.69
N LEU A 53 39.12 -25.24 17.54
CA LEU A 53 38.44 -25.25 16.24
C LEU A 53 39.06 -24.23 15.26
N LEU A 54 39.38 -23.03 15.75
CA LEU A 54 39.89 -21.94 14.91
C LEU A 54 41.34 -22.17 14.43
N LYS A 55 42.06 -23.18 14.93
CA LYS A 55 43.35 -23.59 14.33
C LYS A 55 43.14 -24.23 12.96
N ASP A 56 42.12 -25.07 12.85
CA ASP A 56 41.78 -25.77 11.60
C ASP A 56 40.87 -24.93 10.70
N TYR A 57 40.10 -24.03 11.30
CA TYR A 57 39.19 -23.10 10.61
C TYR A 57 39.53 -21.64 10.98
N PRO A 58 40.63 -21.06 10.46
CA PRO A 58 41.07 -19.72 10.85
C PRO A 58 40.00 -18.67 10.66
N GLN A 59 39.79 -17.84 11.69
CA GLN A 59 38.83 -16.76 11.64
C GLN A 59 39.27 -15.68 10.64
N ILE A 60 38.35 -15.24 9.78
CA ILE A 60 38.52 -14.07 8.92
C ILE A 60 38.05 -12.82 9.70
N THR A 61 38.96 -11.86 9.89
CA THR A 61 38.72 -10.65 10.68
C THR A 61 38.78 -9.36 9.87
N ASP A 62 39.47 -9.35 8.72
CA ASP A 62 39.63 -8.17 7.90
C ASP A 62 38.31 -7.79 7.21
N GLY A 63 37.79 -6.59 7.52
CA GLY A 63 36.52 -6.10 6.98
C GLY A 63 35.25 -6.87 7.40
N VAL A 64 35.34 -7.83 8.33
CA VAL A 64 34.23 -8.73 8.67
C VAL A 64 33.90 -8.70 10.16
N SER A 65 32.66 -8.33 10.50
CA SER A 65 32.16 -8.27 11.89
C SER A 65 31.46 -9.54 12.37
N THR A 66 31.12 -10.45 11.47
CA THR A 66 30.40 -11.71 11.78
C THR A 66 31.37 -12.88 11.93
N LEU A 67 31.00 -13.89 12.73
CA LEU A 67 31.77 -15.13 12.79
C LEU A 67 31.90 -15.74 11.39
N THR A 68 33.13 -15.70 10.87
CA THR A 68 33.48 -16.14 9.53
C THR A 68 34.81 -16.85 9.58
N VAL A 69 34.91 -18.03 8.97
CA VAL A 69 36.11 -18.87 8.98
C VAL A 69 36.50 -19.27 7.57
N SER A 70 37.80 -19.41 7.33
CA SER A 70 38.35 -20.01 6.12
C SER A 70 38.17 -21.52 6.15
N LEU A 71 37.83 -22.10 5.00
CA LEU A 71 37.68 -23.56 4.86
C LEU A 71 39.00 -24.20 4.40
N PRO A 72 39.39 -25.39 4.92
CA PRO A 72 40.59 -26.11 4.48
C PRO A 72 40.60 -26.44 2.98
N THR A 73 39.42 -26.62 2.39
CA THR A 73 39.20 -26.91 0.97
C THR A 73 39.12 -25.67 0.08
N GLY A 74 39.33 -24.47 0.65
CA GLY A 74 39.17 -23.19 -0.03
C GLY A 74 37.78 -22.58 0.16
N GLY A 75 37.72 -21.24 0.15
CA GLY A 75 36.50 -20.48 0.42
C GLY A 75 36.31 -20.13 1.90
N GLN A 76 35.11 -19.64 2.24
CA GLN A 76 34.77 -19.18 3.58
C GLN A 76 33.37 -19.64 4.00
N LYS A 77 33.16 -19.77 5.31
CA LYS A 77 31.87 -20.02 5.92
C LYS A 77 31.54 -18.90 6.90
N THR A 78 30.35 -18.34 6.83
CA THR A 78 29.86 -17.30 7.74
C THR A 78 28.58 -17.76 8.44
N ILE A 79 28.36 -17.28 9.67
CA ILE A 79 27.15 -17.56 10.45
C ILE A 79 25.90 -16.87 9.91
N ARG A 80 26.05 -15.77 9.15
CA ARG A 80 24.91 -14.92 8.75
C ARG A 80 23.80 -15.66 7.98
N PRO A 81 24.10 -16.50 6.98
CA PRO A 81 23.09 -17.30 6.30
C PRO A 81 22.29 -18.20 7.25
N ALA A 82 22.93 -18.79 8.27
CA ALA A 82 22.24 -19.63 9.25
C ALA A 82 21.26 -18.79 10.10
N TYR A 83 21.70 -17.63 10.59
CA TYR A 83 20.82 -16.70 11.32
C TYR A 83 19.63 -16.23 10.47
N GLU A 84 19.87 -15.93 9.19
CA GLU A 84 18.83 -15.48 8.25
C GLU A 84 17.74 -16.54 8.03
N ARG A 85 18.07 -17.83 8.05
CA ARG A 85 17.07 -18.91 8.00
C ARG A 85 16.13 -18.87 9.20
N TYR A 86 16.65 -18.75 10.42
CA TYR A 86 15.83 -18.66 11.63
C TYR A 86 15.01 -17.39 11.67
N HIS A 87 15.60 -16.26 11.26
CA HIS A 87 14.87 -14.99 11.14
C HIS A 87 13.70 -15.11 10.14
N ARG A 88 13.93 -15.66 8.95
CA ARG A 88 12.88 -15.89 7.94
C ARG A 88 11.81 -16.83 8.48
N PHE A 89 12.22 -17.93 9.12
CA PHE A 89 11.30 -18.88 9.72
C PHE A 89 10.37 -18.20 10.75
N TYR A 90 10.93 -17.43 11.69
CA TYR A 90 10.12 -16.75 12.71
C TYR A 90 9.19 -15.69 12.11
N ILE A 91 9.69 -14.80 11.27
CA ILE A 91 8.93 -13.63 10.79
C ILE A 91 8.02 -13.99 9.62
N THR A 92 8.53 -14.67 8.61
CA THR A 92 7.81 -14.92 7.36
C THR A 92 6.96 -16.17 7.44
N GLU A 93 7.47 -17.26 8.01
CA GLU A 93 6.78 -18.55 7.98
C GLU A 93 5.88 -18.76 9.21
N LYS A 94 6.26 -18.19 10.35
CA LYS A 94 5.55 -18.31 11.63
C LYS A 94 4.96 -17.00 12.15
N HIS A 95 5.00 -15.92 11.37
CA HIS A 95 4.34 -14.65 11.69
C HIS A 95 4.64 -14.09 13.11
N ARG A 96 5.84 -14.34 13.64
CA ARG A 96 6.32 -13.80 14.92
C ARG A 96 6.92 -12.41 14.69
N LEU A 97 6.08 -11.44 14.35
CA LEU A 97 6.54 -10.11 13.91
C LEU A 97 7.29 -9.30 15.00
N ASP A 98 7.16 -9.68 16.27
CA ASP A 98 7.90 -9.11 17.41
C ASP A 98 9.36 -9.61 17.52
N TYR A 99 9.76 -10.54 16.65
CA TYR A 99 11.15 -10.99 16.54
C TYR A 99 12.00 -9.92 15.82
N PRO A 100 13.21 -9.60 16.30
CA PRO A 100 13.96 -8.44 15.82
C PRO A 100 14.53 -8.62 14.41
N ARG A 101 14.33 -7.60 13.56
CA ARG A 101 14.94 -7.46 12.22
C ARG A 101 16.33 -6.84 12.31
N SER A 102 17.27 -7.56 12.92
CA SER A 102 18.59 -7.03 13.27
C SER A 102 19.75 -7.97 12.91
N GLN A 103 19.66 -8.67 11.78
CA GLN A 103 20.63 -9.68 11.34
C GLN A 103 22.09 -9.20 11.41
N PRO A 104 22.47 -8.01 10.88
CA PRO A 104 23.85 -7.55 10.95
C PRO A 104 24.31 -7.27 12.39
N TYR A 105 23.42 -6.74 13.23
CA TYR A 105 23.71 -6.47 14.63
C TYR A 105 23.85 -7.76 15.43
N ALA A 106 22.89 -8.68 15.31
CA ALA A 106 22.88 -9.96 16.02
C ALA A 106 24.12 -10.80 15.67
N THR A 107 24.40 -10.96 14.38
CA THR A 107 25.57 -11.71 13.90
C THR A 107 26.89 -11.00 14.16
N GLY A 108 26.89 -9.66 14.28
CA GLY A 108 28.05 -8.86 14.69
C GLY A 108 28.34 -8.91 16.19
N LYS A 109 27.38 -9.31 17.02
CA LYS A 109 27.52 -9.50 18.48
C LYS A 109 27.88 -10.92 18.89
N TRP A 110 28.27 -11.78 17.93
CA TRP A 110 28.60 -13.17 18.19
C TRP A 110 29.69 -13.35 19.26
N SER A 111 30.65 -12.43 19.35
CA SER A 111 31.76 -12.49 20.30
C SER A 111 31.31 -12.41 21.76
N ASP A 112 30.18 -11.75 22.03
CA ASP A 112 29.60 -11.65 23.37
C ASP A 112 29.13 -13.04 23.88
N TYR A 113 29.00 -14.01 22.97
CA TYR A 113 28.54 -15.36 23.20
C TYR A 113 29.63 -16.42 22.98
N ARG A 114 30.92 -16.05 23.03
CA ARG A 114 32.06 -16.98 22.90
C ARG A 114 31.94 -18.18 23.84
N ARG A 115 31.49 -17.97 25.09
CA ARG A 115 31.27 -19.05 26.05
C ARG A 115 30.28 -20.13 25.59
N TRP A 116 29.28 -19.77 24.78
CA TRP A 116 28.39 -20.76 24.17
C TRP A 116 29.15 -21.54 23.11
N LEU A 117 29.83 -20.85 22.20
CA LEU A 117 30.63 -21.49 21.15
C LEU A 117 31.67 -22.45 21.74
N ASP A 118 32.42 -22.06 22.78
CA ASP A 118 33.38 -22.91 23.48
C ASP A 118 32.76 -24.20 24.01
N ALA A 119 31.51 -24.15 24.48
CA ALA A 119 30.80 -25.36 24.89
C ALA A 119 30.30 -26.17 23.69
N LEU A 120 29.67 -25.51 22.71
CA LEU A 120 29.03 -26.12 21.55
C LEU A 120 30.01 -26.91 20.67
N VAL A 121 31.25 -26.45 20.51
CA VAL A 121 32.25 -27.16 19.68
C VAL A 121 32.58 -28.57 20.17
N SER A 122 32.45 -28.81 21.48
CA SER A 122 32.70 -30.12 22.10
C SER A 122 31.47 -31.04 22.09
N MET A 123 30.32 -30.54 21.62
CA MET A 123 29.06 -31.25 21.67
C MET A 123 28.87 -32.19 20.48
N THR A 124 28.01 -33.19 20.68
CA THR A 124 27.64 -34.13 19.62
C THR A 124 26.63 -33.48 18.67
N ARG A 125 26.46 -34.07 17.47
CA ARG A 125 25.42 -33.67 16.52
C ARG A 125 24.03 -33.66 17.16
N VAL A 126 23.72 -34.68 17.97
CA VAL A 126 22.43 -34.83 18.66
C VAL A 126 22.19 -33.67 19.64
N ASP A 127 23.22 -33.23 20.35
CA ASP A 127 23.09 -32.11 21.29
C ASP A 127 22.88 -30.79 20.56
N LEU A 128 23.60 -30.53 19.47
CA LEU A 128 23.42 -29.32 18.66
C LEU A 128 22.02 -29.24 18.04
N GLU A 129 21.54 -30.34 17.46
CA GLU A 129 20.20 -30.43 16.90
C GLU A 129 19.12 -30.23 17.99
N TRP A 130 19.33 -30.81 19.18
CA TRP A 130 18.42 -30.61 20.32
C TRP A 130 18.39 -29.15 20.78
N ILE A 131 19.55 -28.49 20.91
CA ILE A 131 19.65 -27.07 21.30
C ILE A 131 18.92 -26.19 20.28
N SER A 132 19.10 -26.44 18.97
CA SER A 132 18.39 -25.71 17.93
C SER A 132 16.88 -25.86 18.06
N GLN A 133 16.38 -27.09 18.20
CA GLN A 133 14.95 -27.36 18.33
C GLN A 133 14.35 -26.77 19.61
N ALA A 134 15.04 -26.89 20.74
CA ALA A 134 14.59 -26.35 22.02
C ALA A 134 14.51 -24.81 21.98
N THR A 135 15.49 -24.16 21.36
CA THR A 135 15.51 -22.70 21.17
C THR A 135 14.36 -22.25 20.27
N VAL A 136 14.17 -22.91 19.13
CA VAL A 136 13.07 -22.61 18.19
C VAL A 136 11.71 -22.77 18.86
N SER A 137 11.51 -23.88 19.57
CA SER A 137 10.25 -24.15 20.28
C SER A 137 9.95 -23.08 21.33
N PHE A 138 10.97 -22.65 22.07
CA PHE A 138 10.86 -21.56 23.03
C PHE A 138 10.43 -20.25 22.37
N VAL A 139 11.11 -19.82 21.30
CA VAL A 139 10.79 -18.56 20.61
C VAL A 139 9.35 -18.57 20.06
N LEU A 140 8.90 -19.70 19.50
CA LEU A 140 7.54 -19.83 18.97
C LEU A 140 6.45 -19.83 20.05
N GLY A 141 6.76 -20.33 21.25
CA GLY A 141 5.87 -20.29 22.40
C GLY A 141 5.85 -18.93 23.11
N GLU A 142 6.97 -18.20 23.09
CA GLU A 142 7.12 -16.91 23.76
C GLU A 142 6.57 -15.75 22.92
N LEU A 143 6.75 -15.80 21.59
CA LEU A 143 6.27 -14.74 20.70
C LEU A 143 4.87 -15.06 20.17
N LYS A 144 4.01 -14.03 20.15
CA LYS A 144 2.64 -14.14 19.65
C LYS A 144 2.61 -14.37 18.14
N ASP A 145 1.70 -15.23 17.69
CA ASP A 145 1.33 -15.35 16.28
C ASP A 145 0.52 -14.13 15.84
N GLN A 146 0.98 -13.44 14.81
CA GLN A 146 0.28 -12.29 14.22
C GLN A 146 -0.35 -12.60 12.86
N SER A 147 -0.58 -13.87 12.53
CA SER A 147 -1.40 -14.24 11.37
C SER A 147 -2.79 -13.62 11.47
N PHE A 148 -3.32 -13.12 10.35
CA PHE A 148 -4.71 -12.71 10.23
C PHE A 148 -5.42 -13.55 9.19
N ASP A 149 -6.75 -13.67 9.31
CA ASP A 149 -7.58 -14.36 8.33
C ASP A 149 -7.81 -13.44 7.12
N PRO A 150 -7.29 -13.76 5.92
CA PRO A 150 -7.49 -12.92 4.75
C PRO A 150 -8.98 -12.79 4.37
N SER A 151 -9.79 -13.79 4.70
CA SER A 151 -11.23 -13.78 4.38
C SER A 151 -12.02 -12.80 5.24
N SER A 152 -11.45 -12.29 6.33
CA SER A 152 -12.08 -11.26 7.15
C SER A 152 -11.98 -9.85 6.53
N VAL A 153 -11.23 -9.67 5.45
CA VAL A 153 -11.06 -8.38 4.78
C VAL A 153 -12.15 -8.19 3.74
N ARG A 154 -13.10 -7.28 4.00
CA ARG A 154 -14.11 -6.87 3.01
C ARG A 154 -13.47 -5.94 1.98
N VAL A 155 -13.45 -6.36 0.72
CA VAL A 155 -13.05 -5.50 -0.41
C VAL A 155 -14.30 -4.85 -0.98
N GLU A 156 -14.38 -3.53 -0.92
CA GLU A 156 -15.45 -2.78 -1.57
C GLU A 156 -15.13 -2.59 -3.06
N PRO A 157 -16.12 -2.77 -3.98
CA PRO A 157 -15.88 -2.66 -5.41
C PRO A 157 -15.62 -1.20 -5.85
N PRO A 158 -14.88 -0.98 -6.95
CA PRO A 158 -14.63 0.36 -7.49
C PRO A 158 -15.85 0.87 -8.28
N ILE A 159 -16.97 1.08 -7.59
CA ILE A 159 -18.28 1.26 -8.21
C ILE A 159 -18.38 2.50 -9.13
N PHE A 160 -17.70 3.60 -8.79
CA PHE A 160 -17.74 4.81 -9.62
C PHE A 160 -16.88 4.67 -10.88
N LYS A 161 -15.78 3.90 -10.82
CA LYS A 161 -15.06 3.44 -12.01
C LYS A 161 -15.98 2.63 -12.92
N TRP A 162 -16.73 1.68 -12.39
CA TRP A 162 -17.67 0.88 -13.19
C TRP A 162 -18.76 1.72 -13.82
N LEU A 163 -19.25 2.75 -13.11
CA LEU A 163 -20.19 3.74 -13.65
C LEU A 163 -19.59 4.42 -14.88
N LEU A 164 -18.35 4.91 -14.81
CA LEU A 164 -17.66 5.54 -15.95
C LEU A 164 -17.44 4.61 -17.15
N GLU A 165 -17.19 3.33 -16.90
CA GLU A 165 -16.89 2.34 -17.93
C GLU A 165 -18.15 1.79 -18.62
N SER A 166 -19.21 1.56 -17.84
CA SER A 166 -20.32 0.69 -18.25
C SER A 166 -21.69 1.39 -18.26
N PHE A 167 -21.84 2.54 -17.59
CA PHE A 167 -23.09 3.28 -17.66
C PHE A 167 -23.22 3.99 -19.01
N ASP A 168 -24.31 3.73 -19.72
CA ASP A 168 -24.58 4.39 -21.00
C ASP A 168 -25.06 5.82 -20.77
N PHE A 169 -24.15 6.80 -20.72
CA PHE A 169 -24.51 8.21 -20.59
C PHE A 169 -25.32 8.75 -21.79
N GLY A 170 -25.23 8.10 -22.95
CA GLY A 170 -25.91 8.46 -24.20
C GLY A 170 -27.39 8.07 -24.25
N ALA A 171 -27.77 6.97 -23.60
CA ALA A 171 -29.17 6.57 -23.47
C ALA A 171 -29.99 7.64 -22.74
N ARG A 172 -31.30 7.69 -23.03
CA ARG A 172 -32.24 8.64 -22.43
C ARG A 172 -33.58 7.99 -22.18
N ALA A 173 -34.04 8.07 -20.93
CA ALA A 173 -35.43 7.75 -20.61
C ALA A 173 -36.37 8.89 -21.04
N LYS A 174 -37.67 8.60 -21.12
CA LYS A 174 -38.69 9.61 -21.46
C LYS A 174 -38.67 10.74 -20.42
N GLY A 175 -38.46 11.97 -20.88
CA GLY A 175 -38.44 13.16 -20.03
C GLY A 175 -37.09 13.45 -19.36
N GLU A 176 -36.08 12.60 -19.55
CA GLU A 176 -34.73 12.84 -19.02
C GLU A 176 -34.04 14.02 -19.75
N PRO A 177 -33.54 15.04 -19.03
CA PRO A 177 -32.78 16.12 -19.66
C PRO A 177 -31.50 15.60 -20.30
N THR A 178 -31.21 16.05 -21.53
CA THR A 178 -29.97 15.67 -22.23
C THR A 178 -28.74 16.03 -21.40
N GLY A 179 -27.86 15.06 -21.16
CA GLY A 179 -26.60 15.26 -20.45
C GLY A 179 -26.72 15.27 -18.92
N ALA A 180 -27.91 15.09 -18.35
CA ALA A 180 -28.12 15.10 -16.89
C ALA A 180 -27.26 14.05 -16.17
N ALA A 181 -27.25 12.81 -16.66
CA ALA A 181 -26.41 11.75 -16.10
C ALA A 181 -24.92 12.09 -16.19
N TYR A 182 -24.48 12.64 -17.32
CA TYR A 182 -23.08 13.00 -17.54
C TYR A 182 -22.65 14.14 -16.60
N GLN A 183 -23.47 15.18 -16.45
CA GLN A 183 -23.21 16.28 -15.52
C GLN A 183 -23.22 15.80 -14.06
N ALA A 184 -24.14 14.89 -13.69
CA ALA A 184 -24.13 14.27 -12.36
C ALA A 184 -22.83 13.48 -12.12
N MET A 185 -22.30 12.80 -13.14
CA MET A 185 -21.03 12.08 -13.04
C MET A 185 -19.88 13.05 -12.79
N VAL A 186 -19.82 14.15 -13.55
CA VAL A 186 -18.78 15.18 -13.35
C VAL A 186 -18.89 15.79 -11.95
N PHE A 187 -20.10 16.01 -11.44
CA PHE A 187 -20.30 16.47 -10.06
C PHE A 187 -19.77 15.46 -9.04
N GLY A 188 -20.09 14.17 -9.22
CA GLY A 188 -19.58 13.10 -8.36
C GLY A 188 -18.05 13.04 -8.35
N TYR A 189 -17.45 13.18 -9.53
CA TYR A 189 -16.00 13.26 -9.70
C TYR A 189 -15.39 14.45 -8.94
N ILE A 190 -15.83 15.69 -9.22
CA ILE A 190 -15.28 16.90 -8.58
C ILE A 190 -15.51 16.86 -7.06
N ARG A 191 -16.69 16.40 -6.61
CA ARG A 191 -17.02 16.30 -5.17
C ARG A 191 -16.11 15.34 -4.43
N ALA A 192 -15.77 14.22 -5.04
CA ALA A 192 -14.86 13.25 -4.46
C ALA A 192 -13.40 13.71 -4.57
N ASP A 193 -13.02 14.38 -5.66
CA ASP A 193 -11.64 14.82 -5.89
C ASP A 193 -11.24 16.04 -5.06
N ALA A 194 -12.16 16.98 -4.85
CA ALA A 194 -11.99 18.15 -4.02
C ALA A 194 -13.00 18.15 -2.84
N PRO A 195 -12.88 17.20 -1.88
CA PRO A 195 -13.90 17.02 -0.84
C PRO A 195 -13.96 18.17 0.18
N HIS A 196 -12.91 19.00 0.22
CA HIS A 196 -12.80 20.18 1.09
C HIS A 196 -13.57 21.40 0.57
N LEU A 197 -13.97 21.40 -0.71
CA LEU A 197 -14.70 22.50 -1.33
C LEU A 197 -16.22 22.30 -1.21
N GLN A 198 -16.96 23.40 -1.17
CA GLN A 198 -18.41 23.40 -1.34
C GLN A 198 -18.74 23.29 -2.83
N ILE A 199 -19.20 22.12 -3.27
CA ILE A 199 -19.54 21.88 -4.68
C ILE A 199 -21.03 22.10 -4.91
N GLU A 200 -21.37 22.87 -5.93
CA GLU A 200 -22.74 23.08 -6.38
C GLU A 200 -22.92 22.60 -7.82
N ALA A 201 -23.89 21.70 -8.04
CA ALA A 201 -24.41 21.39 -9.36
C ALA A 201 -25.67 22.21 -9.65
N ARG A 202 -25.78 22.68 -10.89
CA ARG A 202 -26.98 23.31 -11.44
C ARG A 202 -27.87 22.27 -12.10
N LYS A 203 -29.17 22.55 -12.13
CA LYS A 203 -30.07 21.76 -12.98
C LYS A 203 -29.69 21.99 -14.44
N ALA A 204 -29.62 20.93 -15.23
CA ALA A 204 -29.35 21.07 -16.66
C ALA A 204 -30.34 22.08 -17.29
N ARG A 205 -29.81 23.08 -18.02
CA ARG A 205 -30.55 24.18 -18.69
C ARG A 205 -31.10 25.31 -17.81
N ALA A 206 -30.65 25.46 -16.55
CA ALA A 206 -31.01 26.60 -15.69
C ALA A 206 -29.98 27.75 -15.75
N GLY A 207 -30.44 29.00 -15.92
CA GLY A 207 -29.56 30.19 -16.01
C GLY A 207 -28.90 30.61 -14.68
N SER A 208 -27.77 31.32 -14.78
CA SER A 208 -26.74 31.50 -13.72
C SER A 208 -26.85 32.77 -12.85
N ALA A 209 -27.82 33.66 -13.11
CA ALA A 209 -27.76 35.04 -12.61
C ALA A 209 -27.87 35.22 -11.07
N ARG A 210 -28.36 34.23 -10.31
CA ARG A 210 -28.67 34.40 -8.87
C ARG A 210 -27.57 33.92 -7.92
N THR A 211 -26.68 33.04 -8.35
CA THR A 211 -25.66 32.40 -7.50
C THR A 211 -24.23 32.81 -7.85
N MET A 212 -24.07 33.78 -8.76
CA MET A 212 -22.78 34.30 -9.22
C MET A 212 -21.79 33.27 -9.78
N GLY A 213 -22.12 31.99 -9.90
CA GLY A 213 -21.20 31.02 -10.49
C GLY A 213 -21.32 30.96 -12.02
N ILE A 214 -20.36 30.31 -12.66
CA ILE A 214 -20.06 30.58 -14.07
C ILE A 214 -20.16 29.33 -14.96
N GLY A 215 -19.95 28.13 -14.41
CA GLY A 215 -20.08 26.87 -15.14
C GLY A 215 -21.34 26.08 -14.78
N ASP A 216 -21.39 24.84 -15.25
CA ASP A 216 -22.41 23.84 -14.89
C ASP A 216 -22.21 23.30 -13.48
N ILE A 217 -20.94 23.20 -13.05
CA ILE A 217 -20.52 22.79 -11.71
C ILE A 217 -19.49 23.79 -11.20
N ASP A 218 -19.73 24.35 -10.02
CA ASP A 218 -18.84 25.29 -9.36
C ASP A 218 -18.41 24.75 -7.98
N ALA A 219 -17.14 24.96 -7.63
CA ALA A 219 -16.53 24.54 -6.37
C ALA A 219 -15.96 25.75 -5.63
N TRP A 220 -16.38 25.93 -4.39
CA TRP A 220 -16.07 27.12 -3.59
C TRP A 220 -15.23 26.78 -2.37
N GLU A 221 -14.38 27.71 -1.97
CA GLU A 221 -13.73 27.77 -0.65
C GLU A 221 -14.24 29.04 0.04
N GLY A 222 -15.23 28.88 0.94
CA GLY A 222 -15.92 30.04 1.49
C GLY A 222 -16.68 30.80 0.39
N ASP A 223 -16.33 32.07 0.16
CA ASP A 223 -16.90 32.91 -0.89
C ASP A 223 -16.06 32.93 -2.19
N ARG A 224 -14.90 32.26 -2.20
CA ARG A 224 -14.00 32.22 -3.35
C ARG A 224 -14.33 31.05 -4.27
N LEU A 225 -14.52 31.32 -5.56
CA LEU A 225 -14.60 30.29 -6.58
C LEU A 225 -13.21 29.69 -6.83
N VAL A 226 -13.06 28.38 -6.67
CA VAL A 226 -11.77 27.68 -6.81
C VAL A 226 -11.74 26.83 -8.06
N ILE A 227 -12.82 26.10 -8.37
CA ILE A 227 -12.95 25.29 -9.59
C ILE A 227 -14.28 25.62 -10.25
N SER A 228 -14.28 25.74 -11.58
CA SER A 228 -15.51 25.78 -12.36
C SER A 228 -15.38 24.84 -13.55
N ALA A 229 -16.43 24.08 -13.81
CA ALA A 229 -16.47 23.12 -14.90
C ALA A 229 -17.66 23.38 -15.82
N GLU A 230 -17.38 23.45 -17.12
CA GLU A 230 -18.36 23.42 -18.20
C GLU A 230 -18.43 21.99 -18.75
N VAL A 231 -19.63 21.42 -18.84
CA VAL A 231 -19.82 20.00 -19.13
C VAL A 231 -20.48 19.79 -20.49
N LYS A 232 -19.81 19.07 -21.39
CA LYS A 232 -20.28 18.77 -22.74
C LYS A 232 -20.47 17.26 -22.94
N HIS A 233 -21.72 16.82 -22.98
CA HIS A 233 -22.07 15.43 -23.28
C HIS A 233 -22.03 15.15 -24.80
N PHE A 234 -20.90 15.45 -25.44
CA PHE A 234 -20.57 15.16 -26.84
C PHE A 234 -19.06 15.34 -27.07
N LYS A 235 -18.57 14.91 -28.25
CA LYS A 235 -17.18 15.11 -28.67
C LYS A 235 -16.98 16.55 -29.17
N VAL A 236 -16.16 17.33 -28.49
CA VAL A 236 -15.93 18.76 -28.77
C VAL A 236 -15.03 18.94 -29.98
N GLY A 237 -15.47 19.75 -30.94
CA GLY A 237 -14.73 20.12 -32.15
C GLY A 237 -14.16 21.55 -32.11
N LEU A 238 -13.37 21.90 -33.12
CA LEU A 238 -12.74 23.24 -33.22
C LEU A 238 -13.77 24.38 -33.32
N SER A 239 -14.93 24.14 -33.94
CA SER A 239 -16.01 25.13 -34.03
C SER A 239 -16.61 25.50 -32.69
N ASP A 240 -16.50 24.62 -31.69
CA ASP A 240 -17.11 24.82 -30.37
C ASP A 240 -16.20 25.65 -29.45
N VAL A 241 -14.90 25.78 -29.78
CA VAL A 241 -13.91 26.46 -28.93
C VAL A 241 -14.28 27.92 -28.70
N SER A 242 -14.86 28.59 -29.71
CA SER A 242 -15.29 29.98 -29.58
C SER A 242 -16.32 30.18 -28.47
N ASP A 243 -17.15 29.17 -28.20
CA ASP A 243 -18.21 29.24 -27.20
C ASP A 243 -17.65 29.23 -25.77
N PHE A 244 -16.40 28.78 -25.58
CA PHE A 244 -15.74 28.75 -24.28
C PHE A 244 -15.06 30.08 -23.91
N THR A 245 -14.92 31.03 -24.85
CA THR A 245 -14.20 32.29 -24.63
C THR A 245 -14.78 33.08 -23.45
N HIS A 246 -16.12 33.18 -23.36
CA HIS A 246 -16.78 33.89 -22.27
C HIS A 246 -16.58 33.16 -20.92
N PHE A 247 -16.63 31.83 -20.92
CA PHE A 247 -16.34 31.03 -19.72
C PHE A 247 -14.89 31.22 -19.26
N ALA A 248 -13.92 31.15 -20.19
CA ALA A 248 -12.50 31.37 -19.92
C ALA A 248 -12.22 32.75 -19.31
N ALA A 249 -12.84 33.80 -19.83
CA ALA A 249 -12.71 35.15 -19.30
C ALA A 249 -13.18 35.21 -17.84
N ASN A 250 -14.35 34.62 -17.53
CA ASN A 250 -14.91 34.59 -16.18
C ASN A 250 -14.06 33.77 -15.19
N VAL A 251 -13.50 32.64 -15.64
CA VAL A 251 -12.57 31.82 -14.85
C VAL A 251 -11.32 32.63 -14.51
N THR A 252 -10.75 33.30 -15.52
CA THR A 252 -9.53 34.11 -15.40
C THR A 252 -9.75 35.30 -14.46
N GLU A 253 -10.85 36.03 -14.62
CA GLU A 253 -11.21 37.17 -13.76
C GLU A 253 -11.26 36.78 -12.28
N ARG A 254 -11.67 35.54 -11.99
CA ARG A 254 -11.81 35.00 -10.63
C ARG A 254 -10.57 34.29 -10.10
N GLY A 255 -9.55 34.10 -10.93
CA GLY A 255 -8.36 33.30 -10.58
C GLY A 255 -8.71 31.86 -10.16
N ALA A 256 -9.75 31.28 -10.79
CA ALA A 256 -10.21 29.91 -10.54
C ALA A 256 -9.55 28.93 -11.52
N LEU A 257 -9.62 27.63 -11.24
CA LEU A 257 -9.30 26.57 -12.18
C LEU A 257 -10.52 26.29 -13.06
N GLY A 258 -10.37 26.48 -14.38
CA GLY A 258 -11.43 26.17 -15.35
C GLY A 258 -11.24 24.80 -15.98
N HIS A 259 -12.33 24.05 -16.11
CA HIS A 259 -12.36 22.76 -16.78
C HIS A 259 -13.42 22.74 -17.88
N ILE A 260 -13.03 22.34 -19.09
CA ILE A 260 -13.97 21.85 -20.11
C ILE A 260 -13.97 20.34 -20.00
N ILE A 261 -15.10 19.77 -19.55
CA ILE A 261 -15.24 18.33 -19.34
C ILE A 261 -16.18 17.77 -20.41
N ALA A 262 -15.65 16.95 -21.30
CA ALA A 262 -16.38 16.43 -22.45
C ALA A 262 -16.31 14.90 -22.56
N GLU A 263 -17.17 14.29 -23.38
CA GLU A 263 -17.04 12.86 -23.71
C GLU A 263 -15.66 12.58 -24.32
N ASP A 264 -15.26 13.39 -25.30
CA ASP A 264 -13.95 13.36 -25.95
C ASP A 264 -13.66 14.69 -26.68
N PHE A 265 -12.48 14.83 -27.27
CA PHE A 265 -12.06 15.99 -28.06
C PHE A 265 -11.54 15.56 -29.43
N VAL A 266 -11.82 16.36 -30.46
CA VAL A 266 -11.18 16.18 -31.77
C VAL A 266 -9.70 16.57 -31.68
N ASP A 267 -8.85 15.95 -32.50
CA ASP A 267 -7.42 16.28 -32.57
C ASP A 267 -7.21 17.79 -32.79
N GLY A 268 -6.28 18.37 -32.03
CA GLY A 268 -5.98 19.81 -32.08
C GLY A 268 -6.90 20.69 -31.23
N VAL A 269 -8.02 20.20 -30.70
CA VAL A 269 -8.93 21.02 -29.86
C VAL A 269 -8.34 21.29 -28.47
N ARG A 270 -7.65 20.32 -27.87
CA ARG A 270 -7.11 20.48 -26.50
C ARG A 270 -6.12 21.64 -26.39
N PRO A 271 -5.12 21.79 -27.28
CA PRO A 271 -4.22 22.95 -27.26
C PRO A 271 -4.95 24.30 -27.37
N GLU A 272 -6.04 24.38 -28.16
CA GLU A 272 -6.82 25.61 -28.29
C GLU A 272 -7.58 25.95 -27.01
N ILE A 273 -8.13 24.95 -26.31
CA ILE A 273 -8.75 25.14 -24.98
C ILE A 273 -7.70 25.56 -23.95
N GLU A 274 -6.52 24.94 -23.97
CA GLU A 274 -5.41 25.28 -23.08
C GLU A 274 -4.87 26.69 -23.32
N ALA A 275 -4.87 27.15 -24.57
CA ALA A 275 -4.52 28.53 -24.93
C ALA A 275 -5.49 29.58 -24.35
N LEU A 276 -6.73 29.19 -24.03
CA LEU A 276 -7.70 30.02 -23.30
C LEU A 276 -7.48 30.01 -21.77
N GLY A 277 -6.49 29.26 -21.27
CA GLY A 277 -6.23 29.11 -19.83
C GLY A 277 -7.17 28.11 -19.14
N LEU A 278 -7.79 27.21 -19.90
CA LEU A 278 -8.69 26.17 -19.40
C LEU A 278 -8.04 24.79 -19.52
N ASN A 279 -8.46 23.84 -18.68
CA ASN A 279 -8.05 22.44 -18.81
C ASN A 279 -9.11 21.65 -19.57
N ALA A 280 -8.70 20.84 -20.54
CA ALA A 280 -9.58 19.91 -21.26
C ALA A 280 -9.50 18.50 -20.65
N LEU A 281 -10.62 17.98 -20.12
CA LEU A 281 -10.71 16.64 -19.54
C LEU A 281 -11.78 15.81 -20.25
N SER A 282 -11.39 14.67 -20.82
CA SER A 282 -12.32 13.71 -21.40
C SER A 282 -12.85 12.75 -20.34
N ARG A 283 -13.90 11.99 -20.68
CA ARG A 283 -14.35 10.86 -19.86
C ARG A 283 -13.21 9.87 -19.57
N GLN A 284 -12.33 9.63 -20.56
CA GLN A 284 -11.19 8.73 -20.40
C GLN A 284 -10.12 9.27 -19.44
N ASP A 285 -9.91 10.59 -19.41
CA ASP A 285 -9.00 11.23 -18.46
C ASP A 285 -9.53 11.09 -17.03
N ILE A 286 -10.83 11.33 -16.84
CA ILE A 286 -11.51 11.13 -15.55
C ILE A 286 -11.42 9.66 -15.13
N LEU A 287 -11.71 8.72 -16.03
CA LEU A 287 -11.61 7.29 -15.75
C LEU A 287 -10.20 6.90 -15.30
N ARG A 288 -9.15 7.43 -15.94
CA ARG A 288 -7.76 7.17 -15.54
C ARG A 288 -7.51 7.65 -14.12
N ILE A 289 -7.96 8.86 -13.75
CA ILE A 289 -7.81 9.39 -12.39
C ILE A 289 -8.59 8.54 -11.38
N VAL A 290 -9.86 8.26 -11.68
CA VAL A 290 -10.75 7.47 -10.82
C VAL A 290 -10.25 6.04 -10.65
N SER A 291 -9.56 5.45 -11.63
CA SER A 291 -9.01 4.09 -11.52
C SER A 291 -7.95 3.93 -10.41
N LEU A 292 -7.40 5.05 -9.92
CA LEU A 292 -6.41 5.08 -8.84
C LEU A 292 -7.02 5.35 -7.46
N TRP A 293 -8.33 5.59 -7.38
CA TRP A 293 -9.00 5.93 -6.13
C TRP A 293 -9.25 4.70 -5.26
N ASP A 294 -9.10 4.89 -3.95
CA ASP A 294 -9.48 3.91 -2.94
C ASP A 294 -11.01 3.74 -2.87
N PRO A 295 -11.51 2.64 -2.27
CA PRO A 295 -12.94 2.37 -2.25
C PRO A 295 -13.80 3.43 -1.53
N LEU A 296 -13.27 4.16 -0.54
CA LEU A 296 -14.03 5.21 0.13
C LEU A 296 -14.29 6.39 -0.81
N LYS A 297 -13.28 6.77 -1.60
CA LYS A 297 -13.40 7.83 -2.60
C LYS A 297 -14.32 7.42 -3.76
N GLN A 298 -14.28 6.14 -4.17
CA GLN A 298 -15.25 5.56 -5.14
C GLN A 298 -16.69 5.69 -4.64
N ARG A 299 -16.96 5.26 -3.40
CA ARG A 299 -18.28 5.35 -2.79
C ARG A 299 -18.75 6.80 -2.60
N ALA A 300 -17.86 7.70 -2.19
CA ALA A 300 -18.19 9.12 -2.03
C ALA A 300 -18.63 9.75 -3.36
N ALA A 301 -17.95 9.43 -4.46
CA ALA A 301 -18.29 9.90 -5.80
C ALA A 301 -19.67 9.37 -6.26
N LEU A 302 -19.94 8.09 -6.04
CA LEU A 302 -21.25 7.50 -6.34
C LEU A 302 -22.37 8.17 -5.54
N ASN A 303 -22.18 8.36 -4.23
CA ASN A 303 -23.19 9.00 -3.38
C ASN A 303 -23.49 10.43 -3.86
N ALA A 304 -22.45 11.18 -4.25
CA ALA A 304 -22.61 12.53 -4.80
C ALA A 304 -23.33 12.52 -6.16
N PHE A 305 -23.02 11.56 -7.04
CA PHE A 305 -23.74 11.32 -8.30
C PHE A 305 -25.23 11.03 -8.05
N GLN A 306 -25.54 10.06 -7.19
CA GLN A 306 -26.92 9.70 -6.84
C GLN A 306 -27.67 10.88 -6.21
N TRP A 307 -27.00 11.69 -5.39
CA TRP A 307 -27.61 12.87 -4.81
C TRP A 307 -28.08 13.86 -5.88
N VAL A 308 -27.27 14.13 -6.92
CA VAL A 308 -27.69 14.99 -8.03
C VAL A 308 -28.87 14.37 -8.78
N VAL A 309 -28.78 13.09 -9.13
CA VAL A 309 -29.84 12.37 -9.84
C VAL A 309 -31.17 12.46 -9.10
N VAL A 310 -31.17 12.14 -7.80
CA VAL A 310 -32.38 12.04 -6.97
C VAL A 310 -32.91 13.41 -6.55
N HIS A 311 -32.03 14.34 -6.12
CA HIS A 311 -32.46 15.57 -5.45
C HIS A 311 -32.39 16.82 -6.33
N LYS A 312 -31.54 16.84 -7.36
CA LYS A 312 -31.41 18.00 -8.26
C LYS A 312 -32.19 17.80 -9.55
N GLU A 313 -31.98 16.67 -10.21
CA GLU A 313 -32.66 16.39 -11.48
C GLU A 313 -34.09 15.90 -11.28
N GLN A 314 -34.31 15.05 -10.28
CA GLN A 314 -35.64 14.54 -9.88
C GLN A 314 -36.40 13.88 -11.05
N ASN A 315 -35.68 13.19 -11.93
CA ASN A 315 -36.25 12.50 -13.08
C ASN A 315 -36.37 10.99 -12.79
N SER A 316 -37.59 10.46 -12.79
CA SER A 316 -37.85 9.05 -12.46
C SER A 316 -37.14 8.08 -13.42
N GLY A 317 -37.11 8.39 -14.72
CA GLY A 317 -36.46 7.53 -15.71
C GLY A 317 -34.94 7.47 -15.53
N LEU A 318 -34.29 8.56 -15.12
CA LEU A 318 -32.87 8.56 -14.79
C LEU A 318 -32.59 7.79 -13.49
N ILE A 319 -33.45 7.94 -12.47
CA ILE A 319 -33.34 7.21 -11.20
C ILE A 319 -33.41 5.69 -11.47
N GLU A 320 -34.43 5.23 -12.21
CA GLU A 320 -34.60 3.81 -12.56
C GLU A 320 -33.40 3.24 -13.34
N ARG A 321 -32.81 4.03 -14.24
CA ARG A 321 -31.61 3.61 -14.99
C ARG A 321 -30.38 3.46 -14.09
N VAL A 322 -30.23 4.35 -13.11
CA VAL A 322 -29.13 4.27 -12.14
C VAL A 322 -29.31 3.05 -11.24
N GLU A 323 -30.53 2.82 -10.73
CA GLU A 323 -30.85 1.62 -9.94
C GLU A 323 -30.59 0.34 -10.74
N GLY A 324 -31.08 0.27 -11.98
CA GLY A 324 -30.82 -0.88 -12.86
C GLY A 324 -29.34 -1.11 -13.16
N PHE A 325 -28.53 -0.05 -13.24
CA PHE A 325 -27.07 -0.20 -13.33
C PHE A 325 -26.48 -0.79 -12.05
N LEU A 326 -26.85 -0.29 -10.87
CA LEU A 326 -26.34 -0.77 -9.58
C LEU A 326 -26.70 -2.24 -9.33
N ASP A 327 -27.92 -2.64 -9.70
CA ASP A 327 -28.36 -4.03 -9.67
C ASP A 327 -27.54 -4.91 -10.63
N SER A 328 -27.23 -4.40 -11.83
CA SER A 328 -26.46 -5.16 -12.83
C SER A 328 -25.01 -5.45 -12.43
N VAL A 329 -24.49 -4.75 -11.42
CA VAL A 329 -23.11 -4.91 -10.90
C VAL A 329 -23.08 -5.40 -9.45
N ASP A 330 -24.19 -5.95 -8.94
CA ASP A 330 -24.34 -6.50 -7.59
C ASP A 330 -23.89 -5.53 -6.47
N TYR A 331 -24.18 -4.23 -6.63
CA TYR A 331 -23.83 -3.22 -5.62
C TYR A 331 -24.95 -2.96 -4.59
N SER A 332 -26.19 -3.33 -4.94
CA SER A 332 -27.43 -3.06 -4.21
C SER A 332 -27.57 -3.81 -2.88
#